data_AF-A0A5R8WKN8-F1
#
_entry.id   AF-A0A5R8WKN8-F1
#
_cell.length_a   1.000
_cell.length_b   1.000
_cell.length_c   1.000
_cell.angle_alpha   90.00
_cell.angle_beta   90.00
_cell.angle_gamma   90.00
#
_symmetry.space_group_name_H-M   'P 1'
#
loop_
_entity.id
_entity.type
_entity.pdbx_description
1 polymer ?
#
loop_
_entity_poly.entity_id
_entity_poly.type
_entity_poly.pdbx_seq_one_letter_code
_entity_poly.pdbx_strand_id
1 'polypeptide(L)'
;MHSTLTSPVAAPAHTDHSHACLNCGGALSSRFCPDCGQPADTHRITMAHWVHDIPHSFWHVDKGVWFTLRSMFARPGAAIQAYIQGQRVNYFRPLALVLLVTGFYSFLATVLHISPLPPRPADMPQQVYEMQMLYAGTISKHISWIYVGMTPLLAAFMRLCMRRSRFNYAECLVAVAFVISASNFISVLFLPVLYAFNGTPQIQLVTTALSLTAFGYQTWAYSTLLRHTSLSAFGRIWRGLVTSVGGFFASIMLVVCLIIALNWSTFMAAAKAQNSAKARITIGQPAAPRPASAH
;
A
#
# COMPACT_ATOMS: atom_id res chain seq x y z
N MET A 1 54.51 55.20 1.46
CA MET A 1 53.43 54.92 2.43
C MET A 1 52.12 55.31 1.78
N HIS A 2 51.24 54.35 1.50
CA HIS A 2 49.77 54.45 1.57
C HIS A 2 49.20 53.13 1.04
N SER A 3 48.94 52.22 1.98
CA SER A 3 48.15 51.02 1.75
C SER A 3 46.67 51.39 1.72
N THR A 4 45.98 51.09 0.63
CA THR A 4 44.51 51.16 0.53
C THR A 4 43.92 49.78 0.76
N LEU A 5 43.34 49.59 1.94
CA LEU A 5 42.36 48.55 2.25
C LEU A 5 40.97 49.04 1.79
N THR A 6 40.15 48.13 1.24
CA THR A 6 38.66 48.05 1.19
C THR A 6 38.28 47.39 -0.15
N SER A 7 37.38 46.41 -0.30
CA SER A 7 36.43 45.69 0.56
C SER A 7 35.99 44.45 -0.28
N PRO A 8 35.66 43.28 0.30
CA PRO A 8 35.13 42.17 -0.48
C PRO A 8 33.70 42.51 -0.95
N VAL A 9 33.46 42.36 -2.25
CA VAL A 9 32.16 42.51 -2.91
C VAL A 9 31.16 41.58 -2.24
N ALA A 10 30.17 42.16 -1.56
CA ALA A 10 29.03 41.46 -1.00
C ALA A 10 28.26 40.74 -2.13
N ALA A 11 28.01 39.45 -1.94
CA ALA A 11 27.17 38.65 -2.82
C ALA A 11 25.77 39.29 -2.97
N PRO A 12 25.12 39.18 -4.14
CA PRO A 12 23.85 39.84 -4.38
C PRO A 12 22.79 39.29 -3.42
N ALA A 13 22.12 40.21 -2.73
CA ALA A 13 20.94 39.92 -1.92
C ALA A 13 19.88 39.23 -2.80
N HIS A 14 19.51 38.01 -2.41
CA HIS A 14 18.37 37.33 -2.99
C HIS A 14 17.11 38.17 -2.75
N THR A 15 16.46 38.53 -3.84
CA THR A 15 15.24 39.32 -3.90
C THR A 15 14.12 38.71 -3.05
N ASP A 16 13.52 39.60 -2.28
CA ASP A 16 12.37 39.43 -1.40
C ASP A 16 11.16 38.83 -2.13
N HIS A 17 10.93 37.53 -1.92
CA HIS A 17 9.59 36.98 -1.93
C HIS A 17 9.34 36.43 -0.53
N SER A 18 8.73 37.25 0.32
CA SER A 18 8.17 36.88 1.61
C SER A 18 7.08 35.81 1.44
N HIS A 19 7.48 34.57 1.16
CA HIS A 19 6.59 33.43 1.25
C HIS A 19 6.46 33.05 2.73
N ALA A 20 5.24 32.95 3.24
CA ALA A 20 5.02 32.34 4.55
C ALA A 20 5.34 30.84 4.49
N CYS A 21 5.96 30.30 5.53
CA CYS A 21 6.23 28.88 5.66
C CYS A 21 4.93 28.07 5.61
N LEU A 22 4.84 27.06 4.74
CA LEU A 22 3.62 26.25 4.60
C LEU A 22 3.28 25.45 5.88
N ASN A 23 4.28 25.10 6.69
CA ASN A 23 4.11 24.31 7.92
C ASN A 23 3.74 25.16 9.15
N CYS A 24 4.42 26.29 9.39
CA CYS A 24 4.20 27.10 10.60
C CYS A 24 3.66 28.52 10.36
N GLY A 25 3.62 29.00 9.11
CA GLY A 25 3.21 30.35 8.76
C GLY A 25 4.26 31.44 9.02
N GLY A 26 5.41 31.10 9.62
CA GLY A 26 6.52 32.03 9.86
C GLY A 26 7.10 32.61 8.57
N ALA A 27 7.67 33.81 8.65
CA ALA A 27 8.29 34.47 7.51
C ALA A 27 9.53 33.70 7.03
N LEU A 28 9.62 33.40 5.73
CA LEU A 28 10.82 32.78 5.16
C LEU A 28 11.84 33.87 4.80
N SER A 29 12.93 33.93 5.56
CA SER A 29 14.08 34.82 5.29
C SER A 29 15.31 34.08 4.75
N SER A 30 15.27 32.74 4.72
CA SER A 30 16.38 31.87 4.32
C SER A 30 15.91 30.64 3.56
N ARG A 31 16.86 29.83 3.06
CA ARG A 31 16.58 28.56 2.35
C ARG A 31 15.79 27.55 3.19
N PHE A 32 15.84 27.67 4.51
CA PHE A 32 15.04 26.90 5.46
C PHE A 32 14.30 27.86 6.40
N CYS A 33 13.12 27.48 6.87
CA CYS A 33 12.38 28.22 7.88
C CYS A 33 13.12 28.16 9.23
N PRO A 34 13.40 29.31 9.87
CA PRO A 34 14.10 29.32 11.16
C PRO A 34 13.28 28.68 12.29
N ASP A 35 11.94 28.75 12.22
CA ASP A 35 11.06 28.29 13.29
C ASP A 35 10.82 26.78 13.27
N CYS A 36 10.76 26.17 12.08
CA CYS A 36 10.40 24.75 11.93
C CYS A 36 11.30 23.94 10.99
N GLY A 37 12.31 24.55 10.38
CA GLY A 37 13.27 23.87 9.51
C GLY A 37 12.74 23.46 8.13
N GLN A 38 11.52 23.86 7.73
CA GLN A 38 10.99 23.54 6.39
C GLN A 38 11.83 24.21 5.28
N PRO A 39 12.23 23.51 4.21
CA PRO A 39 12.83 24.13 3.03
C PRO A 39 11.90 25.17 2.39
N ALA A 40 12.42 26.35 2.05
CA ALA A 40 11.65 27.43 1.44
C ALA A 40 11.09 27.06 0.05
N ASP A 41 11.84 26.25 -0.71
CA ASP A 41 11.43 25.75 -2.03
C ASP A 41 10.59 24.46 -1.92
N THR A 42 9.45 24.55 -1.22
CA THR A 42 8.50 23.43 -1.13
C THR A 42 7.47 23.53 -2.26
N HIS A 43 7.73 22.82 -3.35
CA HIS A 43 6.84 22.75 -4.51
C HIS A 43 5.77 21.64 -4.38
N ARG A 44 4.74 21.72 -5.22
CA ARG A 44 3.68 20.71 -5.34
C ARG A 44 4.27 19.36 -5.77
N ILE A 45 3.83 18.27 -5.16
CA ILE A 45 4.36 16.93 -5.42
C ILE A 45 4.15 16.55 -6.91
N THR A 46 5.23 16.29 -7.63
CA THR A 46 5.21 15.76 -9.01
C THR A 46 6.02 14.46 -9.11
N MET A 47 5.81 13.69 -10.19
CA MET A 47 6.49 12.41 -10.39
C MET A 47 8.01 12.52 -10.45
N ALA A 48 8.55 13.56 -11.09
CA ALA A 48 9.98 13.77 -11.23
C ALA A 48 10.69 13.91 -9.86
N HIS A 49 10.13 14.73 -8.97
CA HIS A 49 10.67 14.92 -7.63
C HIS A 49 10.48 13.69 -6.75
N TRP A 50 9.34 13.01 -6.89
CA TRP A 50 9.04 11.84 -6.06
C TRP A 50 10.05 10.71 -6.28
N VAL A 51 10.50 10.47 -7.52
CA VAL A 51 11.49 9.43 -7.84
C VAL A 51 12.90 9.83 -7.38
N HIS A 52 13.28 11.09 -7.56
CA HIS A 52 14.59 11.60 -7.14
C HIS A 52 14.78 11.55 -5.60
N ASP A 53 13.69 11.66 -4.85
CA ASP A 53 13.71 11.67 -3.39
C ASP A 53 13.80 10.26 -2.76
N ILE A 54 13.56 9.19 -3.51
CA ILE A 54 13.54 7.80 -3.00
C ILE A 54 14.89 7.39 -2.35
N PRO A 55 16.06 7.57 -2.99
CA PRO A 55 17.33 7.07 -2.45
C PRO A 55 17.76 7.78 -1.15
N HIS A 56 17.53 9.10 -1.06
CA HIS A 56 17.84 9.89 0.12
C HIS A 56 16.87 9.66 1.29
N SER A 57 15.85 8.84 1.11
CA SER A 57 14.77 8.64 2.10
C SER A 57 14.94 7.50 3.07
N PHE A 58 15.91 6.61 2.82
CA PHE A 58 16.08 5.40 3.61
C PHE A 58 16.97 5.56 4.85
N TRP A 59 17.78 6.62 4.95
CA TRP A 59 18.84 6.71 5.96
C TRP A 59 18.53 7.60 7.17
N HIS A 60 17.39 8.30 7.19
CA HIS A 60 16.96 9.10 8.34
C HIS A 60 15.64 8.56 8.90
N VAL A 61 15.74 7.69 9.91
CA VAL A 61 14.57 7.29 10.71
C VAL A 61 14.22 8.46 11.64
N ASP A 62 13.48 9.42 11.07
CA ASP A 62 13.01 10.61 11.75
C ASP A 62 11.95 10.30 12.82
N LYS A 63 11.87 11.20 13.82
CA LYS A 63 10.87 11.21 14.92
C LYS A 63 9.40 11.31 14.44
N GLY A 64 9.15 11.45 13.14
CA GLY A 64 7.83 11.68 12.55
C GLY A 64 6.91 10.46 12.43
N VAL A 65 7.40 9.22 12.65
CA VAL A 65 6.60 7.99 12.48
C VAL A 65 5.36 8.00 13.37
N TRP A 66 5.54 8.24 14.68
CA TRP A 66 4.43 8.24 15.63
C TRP A 66 3.43 9.37 15.37
N PHE A 67 3.93 10.57 15.05
CA PHE A 67 3.09 11.70 14.67
C PHE A 67 2.22 11.38 13.45
N THR A 68 2.81 10.74 12.44
CA THR A 68 2.13 10.37 11.20
C THR A 68 1.05 9.33 11.46
N LEU A 69 1.39 8.25 12.16
CA LEU A 69 0.43 7.19 12.49
C LEU A 69 -0.73 7.75 13.33
N ARG A 70 -0.44 8.51 14.38
CA ARG A 70 -1.47 9.16 15.21
C ARG A 70 -2.38 10.06 14.38
N SER A 71 -1.81 10.87 13.48
CA SER A 71 -2.58 11.77 12.62
C SER A 71 -3.46 11.00 11.63
N MET A 72 -2.96 9.88 11.08
CA MET A 72 -3.71 9.00 10.19
C MET A 72 -4.88 8.31 10.89
N PHE A 73 -4.74 7.88 12.14
CA PHE A 73 -5.86 7.30 12.90
C PHE A 73 -6.86 8.34 13.37
N ALA A 74 -6.41 9.55 13.74
CA ALA A 74 -7.31 10.59 14.22
C ALA A 74 -8.11 11.25 13.08
N ARG A 75 -7.43 11.68 12.01
CA ARG A 75 -8.02 12.46 10.90
C ARG A 75 -7.27 12.20 9.58
N PRO A 76 -7.43 11.01 8.96
CA PRO A 76 -6.61 10.60 7.81
C PRO A 76 -6.74 11.57 6.63
N GLY A 77 -7.96 12.00 6.27
CA GLY A 77 -8.17 12.95 5.19
C GLY A 77 -7.45 14.29 5.40
N ALA A 78 -7.43 14.81 6.63
CA ALA A 78 -6.74 16.06 6.95
C ALA A 78 -5.21 15.87 6.96
N ALA A 79 -4.74 14.74 7.48
CA ALA A 79 -3.30 14.40 7.50
C ALA A 79 -2.72 14.29 6.08
N ILE A 80 -3.41 13.56 5.20
CA ILE A 80 -3.01 13.42 3.79
C ILE A 80 -3.04 14.78 3.09
N GLN A 81 -4.08 15.59 3.31
CA GLN A 81 -4.18 16.92 2.70
C GLN A 81 -3.08 17.87 3.18
N ALA A 82 -2.78 17.90 4.48
CA ALA A 82 -1.70 18.72 5.04
C ALA A 82 -0.35 18.36 4.39
N TYR A 83 -0.05 17.07 4.26
CA TYR A 83 1.18 16.61 3.61
C TYR A 83 1.25 17.03 2.13
N ILE A 84 0.16 16.83 1.39
CA ILE A 84 0.06 17.22 -0.03
C ILE A 84 0.22 18.74 -0.20
N GLN A 85 -0.33 19.53 0.72
CA GLN A 85 -0.23 21.00 0.75
C GLN A 85 1.15 21.52 1.19
N GLY A 86 2.09 20.64 1.55
CA GLY A 86 3.47 21.02 1.85
C GLY A 86 3.82 21.08 3.34
N GLN A 87 2.89 20.78 4.25
CA GLN A 87 3.16 20.66 5.69
C GLN A 87 3.85 19.32 5.99
N ARG A 88 5.12 19.17 5.57
CA ARG A 88 5.81 17.86 5.55
C ARG A 88 6.73 17.61 6.75
N VAL A 89 7.14 18.67 7.48
CA VAL A 89 8.16 18.61 8.54
C VAL A 89 7.89 17.54 9.59
N ASN A 90 6.64 17.44 10.05
CA ASN A 90 6.29 16.50 11.12
C ASN A 90 5.93 15.10 10.60
N TYR A 91 5.69 14.96 9.31
CA TYR A 91 5.23 13.71 8.73
C TYR A 91 6.40 12.87 8.23
N PHE A 92 6.30 11.57 8.45
CA PHE A 92 7.22 10.60 7.92
C PHE A 92 7.01 10.42 6.42
N ARG A 93 8.06 10.00 5.74
CA ARG A 93 8.05 9.87 4.28
C ARG A 93 7.13 8.70 3.88
N PRO A 94 6.15 8.89 2.98
CA PRO A 94 5.08 7.91 2.75
C PRO A 94 5.56 6.51 2.35
N LEU A 95 6.51 6.41 1.41
CA LEU A 95 7.02 5.11 0.94
C LEU A 95 7.86 4.40 2.01
N ALA A 96 8.70 5.16 2.71
CA ALA A 96 9.48 4.64 3.83
C ALA A 96 8.55 4.16 4.96
N LEU A 97 7.43 4.83 5.20
CA LEU A 97 6.43 4.40 6.18
C LEU A 97 5.82 3.05 5.81
N VAL A 98 5.50 2.83 4.53
CA VAL A 98 4.97 1.53 4.05
C VAL A 98 5.98 0.44 4.36
N LEU A 99 7.24 0.62 3.94
CA LEU A 99 8.30 -0.35 4.15
C LEU A 99 8.58 -0.61 5.63
N LEU A 100 8.64 0.44 6.44
CA LEU A 100 8.87 0.35 7.89
C LEU A 100 7.76 -0.44 8.57
N VAL A 101 6.49 -0.08 8.37
CA VAL A 101 5.36 -0.71 9.06
C VAL A 101 5.13 -2.15 8.57
N THR A 102 5.19 -2.38 7.26
CA THR A 102 5.02 -3.74 6.69
C THR A 102 6.19 -4.65 7.05
N GLY A 103 7.42 -4.13 7.02
CA GLY A 103 8.62 -4.84 7.46
C GLY A 103 8.56 -5.18 8.94
N PHE A 104 8.14 -4.23 9.78
CA PHE A 104 7.96 -4.46 11.21
C PHE A 104 6.89 -5.52 11.51
N TYR A 105 5.73 -5.46 10.83
CA TYR A 105 4.70 -6.50 10.90
C TYR A 105 5.25 -7.88 10.50
N SER A 106 5.90 -7.97 9.34
CA SER A 106 6.47 -9.23 8.82
C SER A 106 7.54 -9.80 9.74
N PHE A 107 8.42 -8.94 10.26
CA PHE A 107 9.45 -9.33 11.23
C PHE A 107 8.83 -9.91 12.50
N LEU A 108 7.89 -9.21 13.13
CA LEU A 108 7.22 -9.70 14.34
C LEU A 108 6.43 -10.98 14.09
N ALA A 109 5.67 -11.07 12.99
CA ALA A 109 4.91 -12.27 12.64
C ALA A 109 5.84 -13.48 12.44
N THR A 110 7.01 -13.28 11.83
CA THR A 110 8.01 -14.33 11.62
C THR A 110 8.66 -14.77 12.93
N VAL A 111 9.10 -13.82 13.76
CA VAL A 111 9.74 -14.11 15.06
C VAL A 111 8.78 -14.81 16.02
N LEU A 112 7.50 -14.46 15.98
CA LEU A 112 6.46 -15.08 16.81
C LEU A 112 5.89 -16.38 16.19
N HIS A 113 6.41 -16.82 15.03
CA HIS A 113 5.93 -17.99 14.29
C HIS A 113 4.41 -17.99 14.05
N ILE A 114 3.85 -16.81 13.76
CA ILE A 114 2.42 -16.65 13.49
C ILE A 114 2.15 -17.11 12.06
N SER A 115 1.35 -18.17 11.91
CA SER A 115 0.83 -18.59 10.61
C SER A 115 -0.57 -17.99 10.44
N PRO A 116 -0.81 -17.11 9.44
CA PRO A 116 -2.14 -16.56 9.19
C PRO A 116 -3.12 -17.58 8.59
N LEU A 117 -2.70 -18.84 8.44
CA LEU A 117 -3.46 -19.90 7.80
C LEU A 117 -3.97 -20.89 8.84
N PRO A 118 -5.23 -21.36 8.70
CA PRO A 118 -5.75 -22.39 9.57
C PRO A 118 -4.99 -23.71 9.36
N PRO A 119 -4.97 -24.60 10.37
CA PRO A 119 -4.54 -25.98 10.20
C PRO A 119 -5.29 -26.67 9.06
N ARG A 120 -4.65 -27.66 8.41
CA ARG A 120 -5.24 -28.38 7.28
C ARG A 120 -6.61 -28.99 7.65
N PRO A 121 -7.70 -28.59 6.99
CA PRO A 121 -9.00 -29.26 7.12
C PRO A 121 -8.92 -30.71 6.60
N ALA A 122 -9.68 -31.62 7.20
CA ALA A 122 -9.62 -33.05 6.84
C ALA A 122 -10.04 -33.33 5.39
N ASP A 123 -10.97 -32.52 4.87
CA ASP A 123 -11.53 -32.54 3.51
C ASP A 123 -10.60 -31.94 2.45
N MET A 124 -9.53 -31.23 2.86
CA MET A 124 -8.60 -30.62 1.93
C MET A 124 -7.50 -31.61 1.51
N PRO A 125 -7.29 -31.85 0.19
CA PRO A 125 -6.19 -32.68 -0.29
C PRO A 125 -4.83 -32.15 0.17
N GLN A 126 -3.93 -33.05 0.59
CA GLN A 126 -2.62 -32.67 1.13
C GLN A 126 -1.81 -31.82 0.15
N GLN A 127 -1.83 -32.15 -1.14
CA GLN A 127 -1.15 -31.39 -2.19
C GLN A 127 -1.61 -29.93 -2.27
N VAL A 128 -2.92 -29.68 -2.07
CA VAL A 128 -3.49 -28.32 -2.10
C VAL A 128 -3.01 -27.52 -0.90
N TYR A 129 -2.99 -28.15 0.29
CA TYR A 129 -2.50 -27.52 1.51
C TYR A 129 -1.01 -27.16 1.44
N GLU A 130 -0.18 -28.07 0.92
CA GLU A 130 1.26 -27.84 0.72
C GLU A 130 1.51 -26.67 -0.24
N MET A 131 0.76 -26.59 -1.35
CA MET A 131 0.82 -25.45 -2.28
C MET A 131 0.40 -24.15 -1.60
N GLN A 132 -0.66 -24.17 -0.80
CA GLN A 132 -1.13 -23.00 -0.05
C GLN A 132 -0.07 -22.50 0.94
N MET A 133 0.60 -23.39 1.66
CA MET A 133 1.70 -23.05 2.57
C MET A 133 2.92 -22.49 1.83
N LEU A 134 3.28 -23.07 0.68
CA LEU A 134 4.38 -22.58 -0.16
C LEU A 134 4.13 -21.14 -0.66
N TYR A 135 2.93 -20.87 -1.20
CA TYR A 135 2.58 -19.54 -1.66
C TYR A 135 2.55 -18.53 -0.52
N ALA A 136 1.95 -18.90 0.62
CA ALA A 136 1.88 -18.02 1.78
C ALA A 136 3.25 -17.68 2.36
N GLY A 137 4.15 -18.67 2.47
CA GLY A 137 5.52 -18.44 2.91
C GLY A 137 6.28 -17.51 1.96
N THR A 138 6.09 -17.69 0.66
CA THR A 138 6.68 -16.82 -0.38
C THR A 138 6.17 -15.39 -0.28
N ILE A 139 4.85 -15.21 -0.11
CA ILE A 139 4.22 -13.90 0.06
C ILE A 139 4.74 -13.23 1.33
N SER A 140 4.77 -13.94 2.47
CA SER A 140 5.22 -13.39 3.75
C SER A 140 6.65 -12.85 3.66
N LYS A 141 7.55 -13.61 3.02
CA LYS A 141 8.95 -13.22 2.82
C LYS A 141 9.13 -11.93 1.99
N HIS A 142 8.21 -11.65 1.06
CA HIS A 142 8.31 -10.51 0.14
C HIS A 142 7.23 -9.45 0.36
N ILE A 143 6.50 -9.52 1.47
CA ILE A 143 5.29 -8.72 1.69
C ILE A 143 5.53 -7.21 1.56
N SER A 144 6.63 -6.68 2.09
CA SER A 144 6.96 -5.26 1.99
C SER A 144 7.17 -4.80 0.54
N TRP A 145 7.88 -5.61 -0.25
CA TRP A 145 8.10 -5.33 -1.68
C TRP A 145 6.83 -5.49 -2.50
N ILE A 146 5.97 -6.46 -2.15
CA ILE A 146 4.65 -6.61 -2.76
C ILE A 146 3.81 -5.35 -2.52
N TYR A 147 3.76 -4.82 -1.29
CA TYR A 147 3.04 -3.58 -1.01
C TYR A 147 3.62 -2.37 -1.77
N VAL A 148 4.94 -2.24 -1.85
CA VAL A 148 5.59 -1.18 -2.65
C VAL A 148 5.23 -1.31 -4.13
N GLY A 149 5.28 -2.52 -4.71
CA GLY A 149 4.92 -2.77 -6.10
C GLY A 149 3.43 -2.58 -6.39
N MET A 150 2.55 -2.90 -5.44
CA MET A 150 1.10 -2.67 -5.57
C MET A 150 0.70 -1.21 -5.39
N THR A 151 1.46 -0.41 -4.64
CA THR A 151 1.19 1.01 -4.38
C THR A 151 0.93 1.83 -5.66
N PRO A 152 1.77 1.79 -6.72
CA PRO A 152 1.50 2.53 -7.95
C PRO A 152 0.24 2.06 -8.70
N LEU A 153 -0.10 0.78 -8.64
CA LEU A 153 -1.31 0.22 -9.24
C LEU A 153 -2.56 0.72 -8.51
N LEU A 154 -2.53 0.68 -7.18
CA LEU A 154 -3.58 1.22 -6.32
C LEU A 154 -3.74 2.73 -6.50
N ALA A 155 -2.65 3.48 -6.63
CA ALA A 155 -2.68 4.92 -6.90
C ALA A 155 -3.30 5.23 -8.26
N ALA A 156 -3.02 4.41 -9.29
CA ALA A 156 -3.64 4.56 -10.60
C ALA A 156 -5.14 4.31 -10.52
N PHE A 157 -5.55 3.25 -9.83
CA PHE A 157 -6.96 2.95 -9.61
C PHE A 157 -7.68 4.04 -8.81
N MET A 158 -7.06 4.52 -7.71
CA MET A 158 -7.55 5.65 -6.92
C MET A 158 -7.78 6.88 -7.80
N ARG A 159 -6.84 7.20 -8.71
CA ARG A 159 -6.99 8.33 -9.64
C ARG A 159 -8.21 8.16 -10.55
N LEU A 160 -8.55 6.94 -10.98
CA LEU A 160 -9.73 6.66 -11.80
C LEU A 160 -11.04 6.87 -11.00
N CYS A 161 -11.12 6.37 -9.77
CA CYS A 161 -12.32 6.46 -8.94
C CYS A 161 -12.53 7.85 -8.31
N MET A 162 -11.44 8.55 -8.01
CA MET A 162 -11.42 9.83 -7.29
C MET A 162 -11.11 11.03 -8.18
N ARG A 163 -11.49 10.98 -9.48
CA ARG A 163 -11.31 12.11 -10.42
C ARG A 163 -11.85 13.46 -9.91
N ARG A 164 -12.89 13.44 -9.05
CA ARG A 164 -13.47 14.65 -8.46
C ARG A 164 -12.60 15.33 -7.38
N SER A 165 -11.58 14.64 -6.86
CA SER A 165 -10.67 15.19 -5.85
C SER A 165 -9.57 16.09 -6.41
N ARG A 166 -9.41 16.14 -7.75
CA ARG A 166 -8.38 16.91 -8.47
C ARG A 166 -6.91 16.58 -8.09
N PHE A 167 -6.66 15.43 -7.46
CA PHE A 167 -5.30 14.97 -7.21
C PHE A 167 -4.57 14.56 -8.49
N ASN A 168 -3.29 14.90 -8.56
CA ASN A 168 -2.38 14.35 -9.55
C ASN A 168 -1.95 12.92 -9.14
N TYR A 169 -1.24 12.21 -10.03
CA TYR A 169 -0.85 10.82 -9.75
C TYR A 169 0.07 10.69 -8.53
N ALA A 170 0.98 11.64 -8.31
CA ALA A 170 1.90 11.63 -7.18
C ALA A 170 1.18 11.84 -5.85
N GLU A 171 0.19 12.74 -5.83
CA GLU A 171 -0.68 12.97 -4.68
C GLU A 171 -1.51 11.72 -4.35
N CYS A 172 -2.05 11.02 -5.37
CA CYS A 172 -2.70 9.72 -5.16
C CYS A 172 -1.73 8.69 -4.57
N LEU A 173 -0.48 8.69 -5.05
CA LEU A 173 0.52 7.72 -4.61
C LEU A 173 0.92 7.93 -3.14
N VAL A 174 1.06 9.19 -2.72
CA VAL A 174 1.24 9.58 -1.31
C VAL A 174 0.03 9.15 -0.47
N ALA A 175 -1.19 9.44 -0.93
CA ALA A 175 -2.40 9.11 -0.20
C ALA A 175 -2.54 7.60 0.02
N VAL A 176 -2.33 6.79 -1.04
CA VAL A 176 -2.34 5.33 -0.97
C VAL A 176 -1.26 4.82 -0.02
N ALA A 177 -0.02 5.33 -0.12
CA ALA A 177 1.07 4.90 0.75
C ALA A 177 0.77 5.13 2.24
N PHE A 178 0.23 6.30 2.61
CA PHE A 178 -0.18 6.55 4.00
C PHE A 178 -1.34 5.67 4.45
N VAL A 179 -2.35 5.48 3.59
CA VAL A 179 -3.51 4.64 3.93
C VAL A 179 -3.09 3.18 4.08
N ILE A 180 -2.22 2.65 3.21
CA ILE A 180 -1.62 1.32 3.32
C ILE A 180 -0.82 1.20 4.62
N SER A 181 0.01 2.19 4.94
CA SER A 181 0.84 2.17 6.15
C SER A 181 -0.01 2.10 7.41
N ALA A 182 -1.02 2.96 7.53
CA ALA A 182 -1.92 2.96 8.68
C ALA A 182 -2.75 1.67 8.75
N SER A 183 -3.17 1.11 7.62
CA SER A 183 -3.89 -0.18 7.58
C SER A 183 -3.01 -1.34 8.04
N ASN A 184 -1.73 -1.38 7.63
CA ASN A 184 -0.79 -2.40 8.10
C ASN A 184 -0.43 -2.20 9.58
N PHE A 185 -0.45 -0.97 10.07
CA PHE A 185 -0.26 -0.72 11.50
C PHE A 185 -1.43 -1.29 12.33
N ILE A 186 -2.66 -1.31 11.80
CA ILE A 186 -3.77 -2.05 12.43
C ILE A 186 -3.40 -3.53 12.56
N SER A 187 -2.81 -4.15 11.52
CA SER A 187 -2.34 -5.54 11.60
C SER A 187 -1.26 -5.74 12.67
N VAL A 188 -0.36 -4.77 12.86
CA VAL A 188 0.62 -4.79 13.98
C VAL A 188 -0.10 -4.78 15.33
N LEU A 189 -1.11 -3.92 15.50
CA LEU A 189 -1.90 -3.86 16.75
C LEU A 189 -2.69 -5.14 17.02
N PHE A 190 -3.05 -5.89 15.98
CA PHE A 190 -3.76 -7.17 16.08
C PHE A 190 -2.85 -8.38 16.31
N LEU A 191 -1.52 -8.22 16.28
CA LEU A 191 -0.57 -9.33 16.49
C LEU A 191 -0.80 -10.13 17.78
N PRO A 192 -1.12 -9.53 18.95
CA PRO A 192 -1.41 -10.32 20.16
C PRO A 192 -2.61 -11.26 19.99
N VAL A 193 -3.64 -10.81 19.26
CA VAL A 193 -4.83 -11.62 18.96
C VAL A 193 -4.46 -12.74 17.98
N LEU A 194 -3.69 -12.42 16.93
CA LEU A 194 -3.21 -13.42 15.97
C LEU A 194 -2.34 -14.49 16.66
N TYR A 195 -1.50 -14.08 17.61
CA TYR A 195 -0.67 -14.99 18.40
C TYR A 195 -1.53 -15.89 19.30
N ALA A 196 -2.54 -15.34 19.97
CA ALA A 196 -3.42 -16.10 20.87
C ALA A 196 -4.23 -17.20 20.15
N PHE A 197 -4.61 -16.98 18.89
CA PHE A 197 -5.35 -17.94 18.08
C PHE A 197 -4.46 -18.74 17.10
N ASN A 198 -3.15 -18.57 17.15
CA ASN A 198 -2.21 -19.23 16.23
C ASN A 198 -2.33 -20.76 16.33
N GLY A 199 -2.39 -21.45 15.19
CA GLY A 199 -2.54 -22.91 15.13
C GLY A 199 -3.94 -23.45 15.45
N THR A 200 -4.92 -22.58 15.71
CA THR A 200 -6.32 -22.98 15.90
C THR A 200 -7.15 -22.75 14.63
N PRO A 201 -8.25 -23.47 14.38
CA PRO A 201 -9.17 -23.19 13.26
C PRO A 201 -9.73 -21.75 13.29
N GLN A 202 -9.86 -21.16 14.47
CA GLN A 202 -10.37 -19.80 14.69
C GLN A 202 -9.46 -18.72 14.09
N ILE A 203 -8.19 -19.02 13.79
CA ILE A 203 -7.28 -18.06 13.13
C ILE A 203 -7.85 -17.54 11.81
N GLN A 204 -8.64 -18.36 11.10
CA GLN A 204 -9.31 -17.96 9.86
C GLN A 204 -10.35 -16.86 10.10
N LEU A 205 -11.13 -16.96 11.19
CA LEU A 205 -12.09 -15.93 11.56
C LEU A 205 -11.37 -14.63 11.94
N VAL A 206 -10.30 -14.73 12.74
CA VAL A 206 -9.51 -13.57 13.18
C VAL A 206 -8.87 -12.85 11.99
N THR A 207 -8.25 -13.59 11.08
CA THR A 207 -7.63 -13.01 9.87
C THR A 207 -8.66 -12.42 8.90
N THR A 208 -9.85 -13.02 8.80
CA THR A 208 -10.98 -12.46 8.04
C THR A 208 -11.47 -11.16 8.67
N ALA A 209 -11.69 -11.13 9.99
CA ALA A 209 -12.09 -9.93 10.72
C ALA A 209 -11.05 -8.81 10.61
N LEU A 210 -9.75 -9.14 10.68
CA LEU A 210 -8.66 -8.21 10.46
C LEU A 210 -8.69 -7.63 9.04
N SER A 211 -8.91 -8.48 8.03
CA SER A 211 -9.02 -8.05 6.62
C SER A 211 -10.20 -7.10 6.42
N LEU A 212 -11.37 -7.41 6.99
CA LEU A 212 -12.54 -6.54 6.97
C LEU A 212 -12.30 -5.20 7.69
N THR A 213 -11.60 -5.24 8.83
CA THR A 213 -11.21 -4.03 9.57
C THR A 213 -10.27 -3.16 8.75
N ALA A 214 -9.27 -3.75 8.09
CA ALA A 214 -8.36 -3.03 7.21
C ALA A 214 -9.09 -2.40 6.02
N PHE A 215 -9.97 -3.13 5.32
CA PHE A 215 -10.78 -2.55 4.24
C PHE A 215 -11.76 -1.49 4.73
N GLY A 216 -12.34 -1.67 5.92
CA GLY A 216 -13.21 -0.68 6.57
C GLY A 216 -12.45 0.62 6.84
N TYR A 217 -11.25 0.53 7.42
CA TYR A 217 -10.39 1.69 7.65
C TYR A 217 -10.01 2.38 6.34
N GLN A 218 -9.58 1.64 5.31
CA GLN A 218 -9.23 2.22 4.00
C GLN A 218 -10.42 2.96 3.39
N THR A 219 -11.60 2.34 3.42
CA THR A 219 -12.85 2.92 2.93
C THR A 219 -13.15 4.22 3.66
N TRP A 220 -13.06 4.22 4.99
CA TRP A 220 -13.23 5.40 5.82
C TRP A 220 -12.21 6.49 5.45
N ALA A 221 -10.92 6.17 5.41
CA ALA A 221 -9.86 7.12 5.10
C ALA A 221 -10.07 7.79 3.73
N TYR A 222 -10.31 7.01 2.67
CA TYR A 222 -10.60 7.56 1.34
C TYR A 222 -11.89 8.38 1.30
N SER A 223 -12.93 7.99 2.03
CA SER A 223 -14.17 8.77 2.13
C SER A 223 -13.94 10.14 2.80
N THR A 224 -13.08 10.20 3.82
CA THR A 224 -12.75 11.47 4.51
C THR A 224 -11.98 12.43 3.60
N LEU A 225 -11.17 11.89 2.68
CA LEU A 225 -10.43 12.69 1.71
C LEU A 225 -11.36 13.43 0.73
N LEU A 226 -12.57 12.91 0.50
CA LEU A 226 -13.60 13.50 -0.34
C LEU A 226 -14.50 14.50 0.39
N ARG A 227 -14.23 14.82 1.68
CA ARG A 227 -15.11 15.72 2.45
C ARG A 227 -15.27 17.12 1.87
N HIS A 228 -14.25 17.61 1.16
CA HIS A 228 -14.25 18.91 0.49
C HIS A 228 -15.07 18.93 -0.82
N THR A 229 -15.55 17.78 -1.29
CA THR A 229 -16.32 17.67 -2.54
C THR A 229 -17.82 17.81 -2.28
N SER A 230 -18.59 18.17 -3.31
CA SER A 230 -20.06 18.29 -3.27
C SER A 230 -20.82 16.94 -3.21
N LEU A 231 -20.13 15.84 -2.90
CA LEU A 231 -20.73 14.52 -2.83
C LEU A 231 -21.53 14.33 -1.53
N SER A 232 -22.65 13.62 -1.62
CA SER A 232 -23.39 13.15 -0.45
C SER A 232 -22.54 12.22 0.43
N ALA A 233 -22.92 12.04 1.70
CA ALA A 233 -22.23 11.14 2.61
C ALA A 233 -22.12 9.71 2.03
N PHE A 234 -23.22 9.19 1.48
CA PHE A 234 -23.25 7.90 0.79
C PHE A 234 -22.29 7.87 -0.41
N GLY A 235 -22.31 8.90 -1.27
CA GLY A 235 -21.43 8.97 -2.43
C GLY A 235 -19.94 8.99 -2.08
N ARG A 236 -19.56 9.57 -0.94
CA ARG A 236 -18.18 9.55 -0.43
C ARG A 236 -17.78 8.15 0.07
N ILE A 237 -18.65 7.50 0.83
CA ILE A 237 -18.40 6.15 1.35
C ILE A 237 -18.33 5.14 0.20
N TRP A 238 -19.27 5.21 -0.75
CA TRP A 238 -19.28 4.34 -1.93
C TRP A 238 -17.98 4.46 -2.74
N ARG A 239 -17.53 5.69 -3.02
CA ARG A 239 -16.25 5.90 -3.71
C ARG A 239 -15.06 5.42 -2.89
N GLY A 240 -15.10 5.59 -1.57
CA GLY A 240 -14.09 5.02 -0.67
C GLY A 240 -14.01 3.50 -0.76
N LEU A 241 -15.17 2.83 -0.74
CA LEU A 241 -15.29 1.37 -0.83
C LEU A 241 -14.84 0.84 -2.18
N VAL A 242 -15.28 1.48 -3.27
CA VAL A 242 -14.85 1.12 -4.63
C VAL A 242 -13.33 1.29 -4.75
N THR A 243 -12.76 2.36 -4.18
CA THR A 243 -11.31 2.61 -4.23
C THR A 243 -10.53 1.58 -3.43
N SER A 244 -10.98 1.20 -2.23
CA SER A 244 -10.31 0.21 -1.39
C SER A 244 -10.45 -1.21 -1.94
N VAL A 245 -11.68 -1.71 -2.03
CA VAL A 245 -11.98 -3.10 -2.41
C VAL A 245 -11.75 -3.31 -3.90
N GLY A 246 -12.32 -2.44 -4.73
CA GLY A 246 -12.14 -2.51 -6.19
C GLY A 246 -10.69 -2.33 -6.60
N GLY A 247 -9.96 -1.42 -5.95
CA GLY A 247 -8.53 -1.20 -6.21
C GLY A 247 -7.67 -2.41 -5.87
N PHE A 248 -7.95 -3.07 -4.75
CA PHE A 248 -7.23 -4.28 -4.34
C PHE A 248 -7.43 -5.42 -5.35
N PHE A 249 -8.68 -5.75 -5.68
CA PHE A 249 -8.97 -6.83 -6.64
C PHE A 249 -8.48 -6.50 -8.05
N ALA A 250 -8.62 -5.25 -8.51
CA ALA A 250 -8.10 -4.84 -9.82
C ALA A 250 -6.56 -4.97 -9.89
N SER A 251 -5.86 -4.61 -8.83
CA SER A 251 -4.40 -4.73 -8.76
C SER A 251 -3.96 -6.20 -8.77
N ILE A 252 -4.65 -7.07 -8.01
CA ILE A 252 -4.38 -8.52 -8.02
C ILE A 252 -4.65 -9.11 -9.39
N MET A 253 -5.79 -8.82 -10.00
CA MET A 253 -6.15 -9.31 -11.32
C MET A 253 -5.13 -8.89 -12.37
N LEU A 254 -4.67 -7.64 -12.34
CA LEU A 254 -3.62 -7.16 -13.24
C LEU A 254 -2.32 -7.96 -13.06
N VAL A 255 -1.87 -8.18 -11.83
CA VAL A 255 -0.65 -8.96 -11.55
C VAL A 255 -0.79 -10.39 -12.04
N VAL A 256 -1.92 -11.05 -11.79
CA VAL A 256 -2.18 -12.42 -12.26
C VAL A 256 -2.18 -12.48 -13.79
N CYS A 257 -2.85 -11.54 -14.47
CA CYS A 257 -2.84 -11.45 -15.93
C CYS A 257 -1.42 -11.25 -16.48
N LEU A 258 -0.60 -10.43 -15.84
CA LEU A 258 0.80 -10.23 -16.23
C LEU A 258 1.61 -11.52 -16.05
N ILE A 259 1.45 -12.24 -14.94
CA ILE A 259 2.13 -13.51 -14.71
C ILE A 259 1.75 -14.53 -15.80
N ILE A 260 0.46 -14.65 -16.11
CA ILE A 260 -0.02 -15.56 -17.16
C ILE A 260 0.51 -15.14 -18.53
N ALA A 261 0.49 -13.85 -18.86
CA ALA A 261 0.98 -13.33 -20.13
C ALA A 261 2.49 -13.56 -20.31
N LEU A 262 3.29 -13.32 -19.26
CA LEU A 262 4.74 -13.56 -19.29
C LEU A 262 5.09 -15.05 -19.36
N ASN A 263 4.24 -15.93 -18.85
CA ASN A 263 4.43 -17.38 -18.82
C ASN A 263 3.53 -18.13 -19.82
N TRP A 264 3.05 -17.45 -20.87
CA TRP A 264 2.01 -17.95 -21.77
C TRP A 264 2.31 -19.32 -22.38
N SER A 265 3.57 -19.54 -22.79
CA SER A 265 4.01 -20.81 -23.38
C SER A 265 3.90 -21.98 -22.41
N THR A 266 4.31 -21.78 -21.15
CA THR A 266 4.24 -22.81 -20.10
C THR A 266 2.80 -23.13 -19.72
N PHE A 267 1.94 -22.10 -19.63
CA PHE A 267 0.51 -22.28 -19.38
C PHE A 267 -0.17 -23.04 -20.52
N MET A 268 0.15 -22.73 -21.77
CA MET A 268 -0.38 -23.45 -22.93
C MET A 268 0.11 -24.90 -23.00
N ALA A 269 1.36 -25.16 -22.62
CA ALA A 269 1.90 -26.52 -22.53
C ALA A 269 1.17 -27.33 -21.43
N ALA A 270 0.99 -26.75 -20.24
CA ALA A 270 0.26 -27.38 -19.14
C ALA A 270 -1.22 -27.64 -19.49
N ALA A 271 -1.90 -26.67 -20.12
CA ALA A 271 -3.28 -26.82 -20.56
C ALA A 271 -3.44 -27.94 -21.60
N LYS A 272 -2.52 -28.02 -22.58
CA LYS A 272 -2.49 -29.13 -23.55
C LYS A 272 -2.26 -30.47 -22.86
N ALA A 273 -1.31 -30.57 -21.94
CA ALA A 273 -1.02 -31.80 -21.21
C ALA A 273 -2.22 -32.28 -20.38
N GLN A 274 -2.93 -31.37 -19.70
CA GLN A 274 -4.12 -31.69 -18.93
C GLN A 274 -5.29 -32.14 -19.82
N ASN A 275 -5.47 -31.50 -20.99
CA ASN A 275 -6.49 -31.92 -21.95
C ASN A 275 -6.19 -33.30 -22.56
N SER A 276 -4.93 -33.59 -22.87
CA SER A 276 -4.51 -34.92 -23.32
C SER A 276 -4.70 -35.99 -22.24
N ALA A 277 -4.44 -35.67 -20.97
CA ALA A 277 -4.69 -36.58 -19.85
C ALA A 277 -6.18 -36.87 -19.66
N LYS A 278 -7.06 -35.84 -19.71
CA LYS A 278 -8.51 -36.02 -19.67
C LYS A 278 -9.03 -36.86 -20.84
N ALA A 279 -8.54 -36.61 -22.06
CA ALA A 279 -8.94 -37.38 -23.24
C ALA A 279 -8.57 -38.88 -23.13
N ARG A 280 -7.41 -39.21 -22.56
CA ARG A 280 -7.02 -40.61 -22.30
C ARG A 280 -7.93 -41.30 -21.28
N ILE A 281 -8.38 -40.57 -20.26
CA ILE A 281 -9.32 -41.10 -19.25
C ILE A 281 -10.70 -41.37 -19.86
N THR A 282 -11.19 -40.47 -20.73
CA THR A 282 -12.48 -40.65 -21.42
C THR A 282 -12.44 -41.82 -22.42
N ILE A 283 -11.32 -42.04 -23.11
CA ILE A 283 -11.17 -43.16 -24.06
C ILE A 283 -10.98 -44.51 -23.33
N GLY A 284 -10.44 -44.49 -22.10
CA GLY A 284 -10.20 -45.69 -21.29
C GLY A 284 -11.38 -46.19 -20.45
N GLN A 285 -12.55 -45.51 -20.46
CA GLN A 285 -13.74 -45.99 -19.76
C GLN A 285 -14.44 -47.09 -20.56
N PRO A 286 -14.61 -48.32 -20.01
CA PRO A 286 -15.35 -49.38 -20.71
C PRO A 286 -16.82 -48.98 -20.88
N ALA A 287 -17.40 -49.32 -22.04
CA ALA A 287 -18.81 -49.06 -22.34
C ALA A 287 -19.72 -49.69 -21.26
N ALA A 288 -20.70 -48.93 -20.76
CA ALA A 288 -21.68 -49.44 -19.82
C ALA A 288 -22.35 -50.71 -20.41
N PRO A 289 -22.48 -51.80 -19.63
CA PRO A 289 -23.11 -53.01 -20.13
C PRO A 289 -24.54 -52.69 -20.59
N ARG A 290 -24.86 -53.07 -21.83
CA ARG A 290 -26.23 -52.95 -22.37
C ARG A 290 -27.18 -53.68 -21.43
N PRO A 291 -28.34 -53.10 -21.06
CA PRO A 291 -29.34 -53.83 -20.29
C PRO A 291 -29.74 -55.07 -21.07
N ALA A 292 -29.53 -56.26 -20.48
CA ALA A 292 -29.95 -57.51 -21.06
C ALA A 292 -31.47 -57.46 -21.27
N SER A 293 -31.91 -57.61 -22.52
CA SER A 293 -33.31 -57.80 -22.87
C SER A 293 -33.79 -59.09 -22.21
N ALA A 294 -34.58 -58.96 -21.14
CA ALA A 294 -35.33 -60.06 -20.58
C ALA A 294 -36.38 -60.50 -21.61
N HIS A 295 -36.20 -61.73 -22.11
CA HIS A 295 -37.25 -62.49 -22.77
C HIS A 295 -38.12 -63.18 -21.72
#